data_AF-A0A2M9MN32-F1
#
_entry.id   AF-A0A2M9MN32-F1
#
_cell.length_a   1.000
_cell.length_b   1.000
_cell.length_c   1.000
_cell.angle_alpha   90.00
_cell.angle_beta   90.00
_cell.angle_gamma   90.00
#
_symmetry.space_group_name_H-M   'P 1'
#
loop_
_entity.id
_entity.type
_entity.pdbx_description
1 polymer ?
#
loop_
_entity_poly.entity_id
_entity_poly.type
_entity_poly.pdbx_seq_one_letter_code
_entity_poly.pdbx_strand_id
1 'polypeptide(L)'
;MSFRINKSEQHAKKALPAYLIGLFGMLLSVVIALGILSLTDFELYSYSILFVLPLGAIALGMISTSVYTWRIVSRGYKPSRQHYAVSLLMAFITFFLIQYGEYQTTYVTEDHTINHQFKGEPIRNYTDEQENVLTFPNYLAFKLKTGETSFIHRGGEVIEMNSSSGSNWFSWSLSLVGFLLGSTFPGWFSQQGTLHCTACKRAYVTEHKLGELTFERVTELHDVLVQEIQSDNFNAFIDIVNRYDIFKNNEAHDLQETYVINIGVCPNCNHGYVIMRHYSRIDAEGGSFSEDNKKIVLPTTGAFAAQGFRYVKAV
;
A
#
# COMPACT_ATOMS: atom_id res chain seq x y z
N MET A 1 -40.19 3.42 -17.36
CA MET A 1 -39.48 2.33 -16.64
C MET A 1 -38.12 2.82 -16.21
N SER A 2 -37.96 3.18 -14.93
CA SER A 2 -36.67 3.52 -14.35
C SER A 2 -35.93 2.21 -14.06
N PHE A 3 -34.91 1.88 -14.85
CA PHE A 3 -33.96 0.81 -14.52
C PHE A 3 -33.30 1.17 -13.19
N ARG A 4 -33.78 0.58 -12.09
CA ARG A 4 -33.02 0.52 -10.84
C ARG A 4 -31.82 -0.37 -11.11
N ILE A 5 -30.73 0.25 -11.59
CA ILE A 5 -29.42 -0.40 -11.63
C ILE A 5 -29.15 -0.90 -10.21
N ASN A 6 -29.00 -2.21 -10.08
CA ASN A 6 -28.85 -2.86 -8.79
C ASN A 6 -27.59 -2.28 -8.10
N LYS A 7 -27.68 -1.96 -6.80
CA LYS A 7 -26.54 -1.36 -6.06
C LYS A 7 -25.27 -2.21 -6.21
N SER A 8 -25.41 -3.53 -6.33
CA SER A 8 -24.31 -4.47 -6.59
C SER A 8 -23.58 -4.20 -7.92
N GLU A 9 -24.31 -3.83 -8.97
CA GLU A 9 -23.79 -3.58 -10.31
C GLU A 9 -23.00 -2.27 -10.39
N GLN A 10 -23.45 -1.23 -9.67
CA GLN A 10 -22.70 0.02 -9.52
C GLN A 10 -21.41 -0.15 -8.71
N HIS A 11 -21.42 -1.03 -7.69
CA HIS A 11 -20.21 -1.36 -6.93
C HIS A 11 -19.21 -2.16 -7.78
N ALA A 12 -19.67 -3.12 -8.58
CA ALA A 12 -18.81 -3.93 -9.45
C ALA A 12 -18.11 -3.10 -10.54
N LYS A 13 -18.84 -2.20 -11.24
CA LYS A 13 -18.26 -1.32 -12.27
C LYS A 13 -17.22 -0.34 -11.69
N LYS A 14 -17.37 0.07 -10.44
CA LYS A 14 -16.38 0.90 -9.74
C LYS A 14 -15.18 0.07 -9.26
N ALA A 15 -15.36 -1.19 -8.87
CA ALA A 15 -14.28 -2.03 -8.33
C ALA A 15 -13.37 -2.67 -9.39
N LEU A 16 -13.91 -3.02 -10.57
CA LEU A 16 -13.18 -3.62 -11.70
C LEU A 16 -11.84 -2.94 -12.03
N PRO A 17 -11.76 -1.60 -12.21
CA PRO A 17 -10.48 -0.95 -12.49
C PRO A 17 -9.46 -1.06 -11.36
N ALA A 18 -9.88 -1.20 -10.10
CA ALA A 18 -8.95 -1.39 -9.00
C ALA A 18 -8.31 -2.79 -9.03
N TYR A 19 -9.08 -3.83 -9.39
CA TYR A 19 -8.56 -5.20 -9.54
C TYR A 19 -7.58 -5.31 -10.71
N LEU A 20 -7.92 -4.73 -11.87
CA LEU A 20 -7.04 -4.73 -13.04
C LEU A 20 -5.72 -3.99 -12.78
N ILE A 21 -5.78 -2.86 -12.08
CA ILE A 21 -4.59 -2.11 -11.67
C ILE A 21 -3.81 -2.87 -10.60
N GLY A 22 -4.47 -3.63 -9.73
CA GLY A 22 -3.82 -4.51 -8.75
C GLY A 22 -2.94 -5.60 -9.38
N LEU A 23 -3.32 -6.12 -10.56
CA LEU A 23 -2.52 -7.09 -11.30
C LEU A 23 -1.12 -6.54 -11.65
N PHE A 24 -1.00 -5.23 -11.90
CA PHE A 24 0.30 -4.59 -12.13
C PHE A 24 1.21 -4.69 -10.90
N GLY A 25 0.67 -4.51 -9.69
CA GLY A 25 1.43 -4.68 -8.45
C GLY A 25 1.91 -6.12 -8.26
N MET A 26 1.05 -7.10 -8.57
CA MET A 26 1.40 -8.52 -8.54
C MET A 26 2.54 -8.83 -9.51
N LEU A 27 2.39 -8.44 -10.78
CA LEU A 27 3.41 -8.66 -11.81
C LEU A 27 4.73 -7.97 -11.47
N LEU A 28 4.69 -6.75 -10.94
CA LEU A 28 5.88 -6.03 -10.50
C LEU A 28 6.63 -6.80 -9.40
N SER A 29 5.90 -7.35 -8.41
CA SER A 29 6.50 -8.17 -7.34
C SER A 29 7.16 -9.43 -7.91
N VAL A 30 6.52 -10.11 -8.86
CA VAL A 30 7.08 -11.28 -9.57
C VAL A 30 8.36 -10.91 -10.32
N VAL A 31 8.33 -9.84 -11.11
CA VAL A 31 9.48 -9.39 -11.91
C VAL A 31 10.66 -9.02 -11.02
N ILE A 32 10.42 -8.33 -9.90
CA ILE A 32 11.48 -7.99 -8.94
C ILE A 32 12.08 -9.26 -8.32
N ALA A 33 11.25 -10.20 -7.86
CA ALA A 33 11.71 -11.43 -7.24
C ALA A 33 12.56 -12.27 -8.20
N LEU A 34 12.04 -12.52 -9.42
CA LEU A 34 12.73 -13.33 -10.43
C LEU A 34 13.95 -12.60 -11.02
N GLY A 35 13.89 -11.28 -11.16
CA GLY A 35 15.00 -10.48 -11.64
C GLY A 35 16.19 -10.53 -10.68
N ILE A 36 15.94 -10.43 -9.38
CA ILE A 36 17.00 -10.60 -8.37
C ILE A 36 17.53 -12.02 -8.39
N LEU A 37 16.65 -13.03 -8.38
CA LEU A 37 17.04 -14.43 -8.43
C LEU A 37 17.93 -14.74 -9.64
N SER A 38 17.56 -14.26 -10.83
CA SER A 38 18.32 -14.51 -12.05
C SER A 38 19.67 -13.79 -12.10
N LEU A 39 19.82 -12.65 -11.42
CA LEU A 39 21.06 -11.87 -11.43
C LEU A 39 22.06 -12.30 -10.36
N THR A 40 21.59 -12.80 -9.22
CA THR A 40 22.44 -13.06 -8.04
C THR A 40 22.34 -14.48 -7.52
N ASP A 41 21.48 -15.33 -8.10
CA ASP A 41 21.09 -16.63 -7.56
C ASP A 41 20.57 -16.55 -6.10
N PHE A 42 20.12 -15.36 -5.68
CA PHE A 42 19.60 -15.10 -4.33
C PHE A 42 18.08 -15.12 -4.31
N GLU A 43 17.52 -16.01 -3.50
CA GLU A 43 16.08 -16.09 -3.26
C GLU A 43 15.60 -14.98 -2.32
N LEU A 44 15.25 -13.82 -2.87
CA LEU A 44 14.83 -12.66 -2.07
C LEU A 44 13.67 -13.02 -1.12
N TYR A 45 12.66 -13.76 -1.56
CA TYR A 45 11.51 -14.08 -0.72
C TYR A 45 11.86 -15.01 0.46
N SER A 46 12.92 -15.82 0.34
CA SER A 46 13.43 -16.71 1.40
C SER A 46 14.33 -15.96 2.40
N TYR A 47 14.64 -14.68 2.15
CA TYR A 47 15.50 -13.89 3.03
C TYR A 47 14.84 -13.65 4.39
N SER A 48 15.52 -14.15 5.43
CA SER A 48 15.14 -13.94 6.82
C SER A 48 16.25 -13.31 7.65
N ILE A 49 15.88 -12.35 8.50
CA ILE A 49 16.75 -11.82 9.55
C ILE A 49 16.53 -12.64 10.82
N LEU A 50 17.63 -13.00 11.49
CA LEU A 50 17.62 -13.80 12.72
C LEU A 50 16.86 -15.14 12.57
N PHE A 51 16.84 -15.71 11.36
CA PHE A 51 16.17 -16.99 11.02
C PHE A 51 14.64 -17.02 11.23
N VAL A 52 14.01 -15.93 11.67
CA VAL A 52 12.59 -15.90 12.07
C VAL A 52 11.80 -14.77 11.39
N LEU A 53 12.46 -13.70 10.95
CA LEU A 53 11.76 -12.57 10.33
C LEU A 53 11.94 -12.61 8.81
N PRO A 54 10.94 -13.09 8.02
CA PRO A 54 11.03 -13.24 6.57
C PRO A 54 10.87 -11.87 5.87
N LEU A 55 11.85 -10.97 6.06
CA LEU A 55 11.77 -9.60 5.56
C LEU A 55 11.61 -9.52 4.05
N GLY A 56 12.27 -10.41 3.31
CA GLY A 56 12.15 -10.44 1.86
C GLY A 56 10.73 -10.78 1.42
N ALA A 57 10.11 -11.80 2.05
CA ALA A 57 8.71 -12.13 1.80
C ALA A 57 7.76 -10.99 2.19
N ILE A 58 7.97 -10.35 3.35
CA ILE A 58 7.16 -9.21 3.80
C ILE A 58 7.23 -8.06 2.79
N ALA A 59 8.43 -7.72 2.33
CA ALA A 59 8.64 -6.64 1.36
C ALA A 59 7.97 -6.95 0.02
N LEU A 60 8.17 -8.16 -0.53
CA LEU A 60 7.53 -8.56 -1.79
C LEU A 60 6.01 -8.67 -1.68
N GLY A 61 5.51 -9.13 -0.52
CA GLY A 61 4.09 -9.13 -0.18
C GLY A 61 3.51 -7.72 -0.17
N MET A 62 4.21 -6.76 0.45
CA MET A 62 3.82 -5.35 0.47
C MET A 62 3.78 -4.76 -0.95
N ILE A 63 4.80 -5.02 -1.77
CA ILE A 63 4.85 -4.55 -3.17
C ILE A 63 3.65 -5.12 -3.95
N SER A 64 3.34 -6.40 -3.79
CA SER A 64 2.30 -7.09 -4.57
C SER A 64 0.90 -6.45 -4.48
N THR A 65 0.56 -5.85 -3.34
CA THR A 65 -0.76 -5.25 -3.09
C THR A 65 -0.74 -3.73 -2.93
N SER A 66 0.44 -3.11 -3.00
CA SER A 66 0.64 -1.67 -2.87
C SER A 66 -0.22 -0.88 -3.86
N VAL A 67 -0.17 -1.24 -5.14
CA VAL A 67 -0.87 -0.59 -6.25
C VAL A 67 -2.40 -0.71 -6.10
N TYR A 68 -2.89 -1.90 -5.74
CA TYR A 68 -4.31 -2.13 -5.46
C TYR A 68 -4.81 -1.26 -4.31
N THR A 69 -4.06 -1.24 -3.21
CA THR A 69 -4.41 -0.48 -2.01
C THR A 69 -4.37 1.02 -2.26
N TRP A 70 -3.31 1.51 -2.90
CA TRP A 70 -3.17 2.91 -3.31
C TRP A 70 -4.34 3.33 -4.20
N ARG A 71 -4.83 2.45 -5.09
CA ARG A 71 -5.98 2.74 -5.93
C ARG A 71 -7.30 2.90 -5.15
N ILE A 72 -7.48 2.13 -4.08
CA ILE A 72 -8.64 2.26 -3.18
C ILE A 72 -8.56 3.58 -2.41
N VAL A 73 -7.39 3.88 -1.85
CA VAL A 73 -7.15 5.05 -1.00
C VAL A 73 -7.21 6.35 -1.80
N SER A 74 -6.63 6.38 -3.02
CA SER A 74 -6.70 7.53 -3.93
C SER A 74 -8.13 7.86 -4.40
N ARG A 75 -9.07 6.93 -4.23
CA ARG A 75 -10.51 7.18 -4.43
C ARG A 75 -11.23 7.64 -3.17
N GLY A 76 -10.49 7.89 -2.11
CA GLY A 76 -11.01 8.32 -0.82
C GLY A 76 -11.74 7.21 -0.07
N TYR A 77 -11.51 5.92 -0.37
CA TYR A 77 -12.17 4.82 0.35
C TYR A 77 -11.27 4.23 1.43
N LYS A 78 -11.82 4.01 2.63
CA LYS A 78 -11.15 3.26 3.69
C LYS A 78 -11.07 1.78 3.29
N PRO A 79 -9.89 1.13 3.38
CA PRO A 79 -9.76 -0.32 3.21
C PRO A 79 -10.71 -1.05 4.18
N SER A 80 -11.59 -1.87 3.62
CA SER A 80 -12.57 -2.67 4.34
C SER A 80 -12.04 -4.10 4.49
N ARG A 81 -12.68 -4.92 5.33
CA ARG A 81 -12.31 -6.35 5.47
C ARG A 81 -12.32 -7.09 4.12
N GLN A 82 -13.22 -6.74 3.22
CA GLN A 82 -13.28 -7.32 1.87
C GLN A 82 -12.05 -6.92 1.05
N HIS A 83 -11.56 -5.68 1.18
CA HIS A 83 -10.35 -5.26 0.49
C HIS A 83 -9.12 -6.01 1.01
N TYR A 84 -9.00 -6.23 2.32
CA TYR A 84 -7.94 -7.06 2.88
C TYR A 84 -8.02 -8.52 2.42
N ALA A 85 -9.22 -9.10 2.34
CA ALA A 85 -9.40 -10.46 1.82
C ALA A 85 -8.94 -10.58 0.35
N VAL A 86 -9.23 -9.58 -0.48
CA VAL A 86 -8.73 -9.53 -1.86
C VAL A 86 -7.20 -9.38 -1.89
N SER A 87 -6.63 -8.51 -1.05
CA SER A 87 -5.16 -8.36 -0.95
C SER A 87 -4.49 -9.68 -0.57
N LEU A 88 -5.04 -10.42 0.39
CA LEU A 88 -4.53 -11.73 0.78
C LEU A 88 -4.61 -12.75 -0.36
N LEU A 89 -5.72 -12.77 -1.11
CA LEU A 89 -5.86 -13.65 -2.27
C LEU A 89 -4.85 -13.31 -3.38
N MET A 90 -4.68 -12.02 -3.68
CA MET A 90 -3.67 -11.56 -4.65
C MET A 90 -2.26 -11.94 -4.20
N ALA A 91 -1.94 -11.76 -2.92
CA ALA A 91 -0.65 -12.11 -2.36
C ALA A 91 -0.40 -13.62 -2.41
N PHE A 92 -1.40 -14.44 -2.08
CA PHE A 92 -1.33 -15.90 -2.21
C PHE A 92 -1.03 -16.33 -3.66
N ILE A 93 -1.77 -15.79 -4.63
CA ILE A 93 -1.53 -16.08 -6.04
C ILE A 93 -0.13 -15.61 -6.47
N THR A 94 0.29 -14.41 -6.05
CA THR A 94 1.61 -13.85 -6.39
C THR A 94 2.74 -14.72 -5.84
N PHE A 95 2.61 -15.21 -4.61
CA PHE A 95 3.60 -16.11 -4.02
C PHE A 95 3.80 -17.36 -4.88
N PHE A 96 2.72 -18.03 -5.30
CA PHE A 96 2.82 -19.19 -6.19
C PHE A 96 3.31 -18.83 -7.60
N LEU A 97 2.99 -17.64 -8.11
CA LEU A 97 3.55 -17.16 -9.38
C LEU A 97 5.06 -16.96 -9.32
N ILE A 98 5.60 -16.49 -8.18
CA ILE A 98 7.04 -16.41 -7.96
C ILE A 98 7.66 -17.82 -7.97
N GLN A 99 7.08 -18.76 -7.21
CA GLN A 99 7.56 -20.16 -7.18
C GLN A 99 7.52 -20.83 -8.57
N TYR A 100 6.45 -20.59 -9.32
CA TYR A 100 6.29 -21.11 -10.67
C TYR A 100 7.26 -20.44 -11.65
N GLY A 101 7.47 -19.13 -11.52
CA GLY A 101 8.44 -18.39 -12.29
C GLY A 101 9.86 -18.91 -12.05
N GLU A 102 10.21 -19.14 -10.79
CA GLU A 102 11.49 -19.74 -10.40
C GLU A 102 11.71 -21.07 -11.11
N TYR A 103 10.74 -22.00 -11.01
CA TYR A 103 10.77 -23.28 -11.73
C TYR A 103 11.02 -23.13 -13.24
N GLN A 104 10.43 -22.13 -13.88
CA GLN A 104 10.65 -21.87 -15.32
C GLN A 104 12.04 -21.28 -15.62
N THR A 105 12.67 -20.66 -14.63
CA THR A 105 13.99 -20.04 -14.73
C THR A 105 15.11 -20.92 -14.17
N THR A 106 14.81 -22.09 -13.61
CA THR A 106 15.81 -23.02 -13.08
C THR A 106 16.42 -23.89 -14.19
N TYR A 107 17.74 -23.83 -14.31
CA TYR A 107 18.56 -24.57 -15.27
C TYR A 107 19.66 -25.36 -14.56
N VAL A 108 20.14 -26.40 -15.21
CA VAL A 108 21.18 -27.30 -14.74
C VAL A 108 22.36 -27.21 -15.69
N THR A 109 23.55 -26.89 -15.17
CA THR A 109 24.78 -26.82 -15.96
C THR A 109 25.37 -28.20 -16.25
N GLU A 110 26.38 -28.27 -17.11
CA GLU A 110 27.14 -29.49 -17.39
C GLU A 110 27.79 -30.08 -16.13
N ASP A 111 28.20 -29.22 -15.19
CA ASP A 111 28.73 -29.62 -13.88
C ASP A 111 27.63 -30.00 -12.87
N HIS A 112 26.39 -30.19 -13.33
CA HIS A 112 25.25 -30.62 -12.53
C HIS A 112 24.87 -29.67 -11.39
N THR A 113 25.19 -28.39 -11.53
CA THR A 113 24.80 -27.35 -10.59
C THR A 113 23.55 -26.63 -11.05
N ILE A 114 22.64 -26.37 -10.12
CA ILE A 114 21.42 -25.61 -10.35
C ILE A 114 21.77 -24.11 -10.41
N ASN A 115 21.22 -23.41 -11.40
CA ASN A 115 21.35 -21.96 -11.55
C ASN A 115 20.08 -21.33 -12.11
N HIS A 116 19.96 -20.00 -11.97
CA HIS A 116 18.83 -19.21 -12.50
C HIS A 116 19.26 -18.21 -13.59
N GLN A 117 20.47 -18.41 -14.14
CA GLN A 117 21.08 -17.55 -15.16
C GLN A 117 20.84 -18.06 -16.59
N PHE A 118 19.91 -19.00 -16.76
CA PHE A 118 19.59 -19.63 -18.06
C PHE A 118 20.80 -20.32 -18.72
N LYS A 119 21.73 -20.87 -17.92
CA LYS A 119 22.90 -21.61 -18.41
C LYS A 119 22.67 -23.11 -18.28
N GLY A 120 22.85 -23.84 -19.38
CA GLY A 120 22.69 -25.30 -19.43
C GLY A 120 21.28 -25.71 -19.86
N GLU A 121 20.76 -26.81 -19.31
CA GLU A 121 19.46 -27.36 -19.68
C GLU A 121 18.34 -27.01 -18.67
N PRO A 122 17.10 -26.79 -19.12
CA PRO A 122 15.97 -26.53 -18.22
C PRO A 122 15.70 -27.71 -17.27
N ILE A 123 15.41 -27.44 -15.99
CA ILE A 123 15.17 -28.49 -14.99
C ILE A 123 13.98 -29.41 -15.33
N ARG A 124 13.00 -28.93 -16.11
CA ARG A 124 11.85 -29.70 -16.59
C ARG A 124 12.21 -30.88 -17.51
N ASN A 125 13.45 -30.95 -18.00
CA ASN A 125 13.95 -32.06 -18.81
C ASN A 125 14.48 -33.23 -17.96
N TYR A 126 14.55 -33.08 -16.64
CA TYR A 126 15.06 -34.08 -15.71
C TYR A 126 13.91 -34.87 -15.06
N THR A 127 14.23 -36.06 -14.55
CA THR A 127 13.32 -36.91 -13.78
C THR A 127 13.86 -37.16 -12.38
N ASP A 128 12.97 -37.39 -11.43
CA ASP A 128 13.34 -37.87 -10.09
C ASP A 128 13.80 -39.34 -10.10
N GLU A 129 14.22 -39.85 -8.94
CA GLU A 129 14.67 -41.23 -8.73
C GLU A 129 13.60 -42.29 -9.08
N GLN A 130 12.34 -41.89 -9.22
CA GLN A 130 11.20 -42.73 -9.56
C GLN A 130 10.80 -42.58 -11.03
N GLU A 131 11.67 -41.98 -11.86
CA GLU A 131 11.47 -41.66 -13.27
C GLU A 131 10.30 -40.69 -13.54
N ASN A 132 9.79 -40.00 -12.52
CA ASN A 132 8.76 -38.99 -12.72
C ASN A 132 9.39 -37.70 -13.23
N VAL A 133 8.74 -37.11 -14.22
CA VAL A 133 9.12 -35.80 -14.76
C VAL A 133 9.09 -34.74 -13.64
N LEU A 134 10.11 -33.90 -13.58
CA LEU A 134 10.16 -32.72 -12.72
C LEU A 134 9.15 -31.66 -13.19
N THR A 135 7.87 -31.93 -12.94
CA THR A 135 6.79 -30.95 -13.04
C THR A 135 6.86 -29.95 -11.89
N PHE A 136 6.18 -28.80 -11.98
CA PHE A 136 6.18 -27.78 -10.92
C PHE A 136 5.89 -28.33 -9.51
N PRO A 137 4.86 -29.18 -9.28
CA PRO A 137 4.63 -29.77 -7.96
C PRO A 137 5.78 -30.65 -7.48
N ASN A 138 6.39 -31.45 -8.37
CA ASN A 138 7.50 -32.33 -8.03
C ASN A 138 8.78 -31.53 -7.74
N TYR A 139 9.02 -30.47 -8.51
CA TYR A 139 10.11 -29.52 -8.27
C TYR A 139 9.94 -28.81 -6.92
N LEU A 140 8.74 -28.32 -6.60
CA LEU A 140 8.47 -27.70 -5.32
C LEU A 140 8.67 -28.69 -4.17
N ALA A 141 8.17 -29.92 -4.30
CA ALA A 141 8.37 -30.97 -3.30
C ALA A 141 9.86 -31.31 -3.12
N PHE A 142 10.63 -31.35 -4.21
CA PHE A 142 12.08 -31.51 -4.18
C PHE A 142 12.75 -30.38 -3.41
N LYS A 143 12.46 -29.13 -3.76
CA LYS A 143 13.05 -27.95 -3.09
C LYS A 143 12.79 -27.93 -1.58
N LEU A 144 11.64 -28.48 -1.17
CA LEU A 144 11.19 -28.57 0.22
C LEU A 144 11.83 -29.72 1.02
N LYS A 145 12.41 -30.73 0.34
CA LYS A 145 13.06 -31.85 1.00
C LYS A 145 14.45 -31.44 1.50
N THR A 146 14.75 -31.86 2.73
CA THR A 146 16.07 -31.69 3.35
C THR A 146 16.95 -32.90 3.02
N GLY A 147 17.75 -32.82 1.96
CA GLY A 147 18.75 -33.83 1.61
C GLY A 147 19.29 -33.70 0.18
N GLU A 148 20.54 -34.11 -0.04
CA GLU A 148 21.06 -34.39 -1.39
C GLU A 148 20.14 -35.42 -2.03
N THR A 149 19.49 -35.03 -3.13
CA THR A 149 18.56 -35.91 -3.85
C THR A 149 19.10 -36.07 -5.26
N SER A 150 19.25 -37.33 -5.69
CA SER A 150 19.80 -37.65 -6.99
C SER A 150 18.73 -37.52 -8.08
N PHE A 151 19.14 -37.13 -9.28
CA PHE A 151 18.25 -36.98 -10.43
C PHE A 151 18.77 -37.77 -11.61
N ILE A 152 17.87 -38.10 -12.52
CA ILE A 152 18.20 -38.82 -13.75
C ILE A 152 17.95 -37.88 -14.92
N HIS A 153 18.98 -37.63 -15.73
CA HIS A 153 18.78 -36.96 -17.02
C HIS A 153 18.04 -37.92 -17.96
N ARG A 154 17.08 -37.41 -18.74
CA ARG A 154 16.39 -38.16 -19.81
C ARG A 154 17.39 -38.58 -20.89
N GLY A 155 18.09 -39.68 -20.62
CA GLY A 155 19.29 -40.12 -21.34
C GLY A 155 20.08 -41.21 -20.60
N GLY A 156 19.81 -41.42 -19.30
CA GLY A 156 20.26 -42.60 -18.53
C GLY A 156 21.38 -42.36 -17.52
N GLU A 157 21.85 -41.12 -17.36
CA GLU A 157 22.87 -40.79 -16.37
C GLU A 157 22.25 -40.33 -15.05
N VAL A 158 22.65 -41.00 -13.95
CA VAL A 158 22.29 -40.64 -12.58
C VAL A 158 23.26 -39.55 -12.13
N ILE A 159 22.71 -38.41 -11.74
CA ILE A 159 23.42 -37.19 -11.42
C ILE A 159 23.05 -36.76 -10.00
N GLU A 160 24.05 -36.59 -9.14
CA GLU A 160 23.88 -35.94 -7.85
C GLU A 160 23.88 -34.42 -8.06
N MET A 161 22.71 -33.78 -7.93
CA MET A 161 22.62 -32.33 -8.05
C MET A 161 22.86 -31.69 -6.69
N ASN A 162 23.87 -30.84 -6.63
CA ASN A 162 24.14 -30.03 -5.45
C ASN A 162 23.13 -28.87 -5.43
N SER A 163 22.13 -28.97 -4.55
CA SER A 163 21.05 -27.99 -4.44
C SER A 163 21.57 -26.70 -3.81
N SER A 164 21.61 -25.61 -4.57
CA SER A 164 21.80 -24.27 -4.03
C SER A 164 20.51 -23.85 -3.31
N SER A 165 20.55 -23.82 -1.97
CA SER A 165 19.49 -23.34 -1.07
C SER A 165 18.24 -24.23 -0.94
N GLY A 166 18.34 -25.22 -0.05
CA GLY A 166 17.21 -26.01 0.45
C GLY A 166 16.23 -25.17 1.25
N SER A 167 15.15 -24.73 0.62
CA SER A 167 14.04 -24.10 1.34
C SER A 167 13.25 -25.17 2.08
N ASN A 168 13.66 -25.50 3.32
CA ASN A 168 12.91 -26.39 4.21
C ASN A 168 11.44 -25.93 4.32
N TRP A 169 10.50 -26.87 4.41
CA TRP A 169 9.07 -26.64 4.68
C TRP A 169 8.80 -25.55 5.73
N PHE A 170 9.58 -25.50 6.80
CA PHE A 170 9.45 -24.44 7.81
C PHE A 170 9.76 -23.05 7.25
N SER A 171 10.90 -22.89 6.56
CA SER A 171 11.31 -21.62 5.94
C SER A 171 10.33 -21.18 4.85
N TRP A 172 9.88 -22.13 4.03
CA TRP A 172 8.87 -21.87 3.00
C TRP A 172 7.54 -21.41 3.60
N SER A 173 7.07 -22.09 4.65
CA SER A 173 5.84 -21.72 5.36
C SER A 173 5.95 -20.35 6.02
N LEU A 174 7.10 -20.07 6.63
CA LEU A 174 7.40 -18.77 7.22
C LEU A 174 7.40 -17.66 6.16
N SER A 175 7.99 -17.94 4.99
CA SER A 175 7.98 -17.02 3.84
C SER A 175 6.56 -16.77 3.33
N LEU A 176 5.73 -17.81 3.20
CA LEU A 176 4.33 -17.64 2.82
C LEU A 176 3.57 -16.76 3.82
N VAL A 177 3.71 -17.03 5.13
CA VAL A 177 3.08 -16.22 6.18
C VAL A 177 3.59 -14.78 6.14
N GLY A 178 4.90 -14.59 5.98
CA GLY A 178 5.52 -13.27 5.82
C GLY A 178 4.96 -12.51 4.62
N PHE A 179 4.79 -13.19 3.49
CA PHE A 179 4.22 -12.61 2.27
C PHE A 179 2.77 -12.16 2.47
N LEU A 180 1.95 -13.02 3.09
CA LEU A 180 0.55 -12.72 3.40
C LEU A 180 0.43 -11.55 4.38
N LEU A 181 1.25 -11.53 5.45
CA LEU A 181 1.29 -10.41 6.40
C LEU A 181 1.74 -9.12 5.71
N GLY A 182 2.81 -9.19 4.92
CA GLY A 182 3.34 -8.10 4.10
C GLY A 182 2.28 -7.42 3.25
N SER A 183 1.39 -8.21 2.65
CA SER A 183 0.29 -7.72 1.80
C SER A 183 -0.74 -6.82 2.50
N THR A 184 -0.78 -6.83 3.83
CA THR A 184 -1.70 -6.01 4.62
C THR A 184 -1.13 -4.66 5.03
N PHE A 185 0.20 -4.51 5.04
CA PHE A 185 0.89 -3.29 5.44
C PHE A 185 0.55 -2.07 4.59
N PRO A 186 0.41 -2.14 3.24
CA PRO A 186 0.03 -0.96 2.47
C PRO A 186 -1.28 -0.33 2.96
N GLY A 187 -2.25 -1.18 3.34
CA GLY A 187 -3.54 -0.73 3.86
C GLY A 187 -3.43 -0.06 5.21
N TRP A 188 -2.52 -0.55 6.06
CA TRP A 188 -2.24 0.04 7.37
C TRP A 188 -1.47 1.36 7.27
N PHE A 189 -0.38 1.42 6.49
CA PHE A 189 0.37 2.65 6.26
C PHE A 189 -0.49 3.76 5.64
N SER A 190 -1.35 3.41 4.68
CA SER A 190 -2.26 4.37 4.05
C SER A 190 -3.34 4.96 4.98
N GLN A 191 -3.53 4.39 6.18
CA GLN A 191 -4.47 4.90 7.18
C GLN A 191 -3.84 5.92 8.13
N GLN A 192 -2.51 5.97 8.24
CA GLN A 192 -1.83 6.87 9.18
C GLN A 192 -2.06 8.35 8.78
N GLY A 193 -2.44 9.19 9.75
CA GLY A 193 -2.63 10.64 9.56
C GLY A 193 -3.89 11.09 8.80
N THR A 194 -4.65 10.16 8.21
CA THR A 194 -5.81 10.50 7.36
C THR A 194 -7.11 10.67 8.16
N LEU A 195 -7.87 11.73 7.89
CA LEU A 195 -9.17 11.96 8.51
C LEU A 195 -10.26 11.10 7.91
N HIS A 196 -11.09 10.50 8.77
CA HIS A 196 -12.23 9.72 8.36
C HIS A 196 -13.53 10.52 8.49
N CYS A 197 -14.43 10.32 7.52
CA CYS A 197 -15.77 10.86 7.63
C CYS A 197 -16.54 10.18 8.77
N THR A 198 -16.90 10.95 9.80
CA THR A 198 -17.73 10.52 10.94
C THR A 198 -19.13 10.05 10.53
N ALA A 199 -19.71 10.68 9.51
CA ALA A 199 -21.07 10.38 9.06
C ALA A 199 -21.18 9.04 8.32
N CYS A 200 -20.27 8.75 7.38
CA CYS A 200 -20.35 7.51 6.59
C CYS A 200 -19.36 6.41 7.00
N LYS A 201 -18.32 6.73 7.78
CA LYS A 201 -17.24 5.83 8.25
C LYS A 201 -16.48 5.05 7.17
N ARG A 202 -16.75 5.34 5.88
CA ARG A 202 -16.28 4.57 4.73
C ARG A 202 -15.28 5.32 3.86
N ALA A 203 -15.20 6.64 4.01
CA ALA A 203 -14.39 7.49 3.16
C ALA A 203 -13.43 8.38 3.96
N TYR A 204 -12.28 8.65 3.35
CA TYR A 204 -11.37 9.69 3.78
C TYR A 204 -11.94 11.05 3.41
N VAL A 205 -11.68 12.03 4.27
CA VAL A 205 -12.03 13.42 4.00
C VAL A 205 -10.99 13.97 3.01
N THR A 206 -11.45 14.48 1.86
CA THR A 206 -10.57 15.21 0.93
C THR A 206 -10.39 16.61 1.47
N GLU A 207 -9.15 16.97 1.82
CA GLU A 207 -8.83 18.22 2.48
C GLU A 207 -8.22 19.23 1.50
N HIS A 208 -8.54 20.49 1.70
CA HIS A 208 -8.01 21.61 0.94
C HIS A 208 -7.60 22.73 1.90
N LYS A 209 -6.36 23.20 1.75
CA LYS A 209 -5.81 24.27 2.58
C LYS A 209 -6.49 25.59 2.24
N LEU A 210 -7.01 26.28 3.26
CA LEU A 210 -7.63 27.59 3.12
C LEU A 210 -6.65 28.72 3.41
N GLY A 211 -5.81 28.57 4.43
CA GLY A 211 -4.84 29.58 4.85
C GLY A 211 -4.06 29.12 6.08
N GLU A 212 -3.07 29.92 6.47
CA GLU A 212 -2.31 29.73 7.69
C GLU A 212 -2.44 30.94 8.60
N LEU A 213 -2.64 30.70 9.90
CA LEU A 213 -2.77 31.72 10.93
C LEU A 213 -1.76 31.48 12.06
N THR A 214 -1.38 32.54 12.77
CA THR A 214 -0.50 32.42 13.93
C THR A 214 -1.26 31.85 15.12
N PHE A 215 -0.55 31.24 16.08
CA PHE A 215 -1.16 30.74 17.32
C PHE A 215 -1.99 31.81 18.04
N GLU A 216 -1.46 33.03 18.14
CA GLU A 216 -2.13 34.18 18.78
C GLU A 216 -3.44 34.53 18.08
N ARG A 217 -3.43 34.59 16.74
CA ARG A 217 -4.63 34.92 15.95
C ARG A 217 -5.70 33.85 16.04
N VAL A 218 -5.32 32.57 16.01
CA VAL A 218 -6.30 31.48 16.19
C VAL A 218 -6.91 31.53 17.57
N THR A 219 -6.14 31.86 18.61
CA THR A 219 -6.66 31.97 19.97
C THR A 219 -7.62 33.15 20.12
N GLU A 220 -7.29 34.30 19.52
CA GLU A 220 -8.16 35.49 19.49
C GLU A 220 -9.47 35.24 18.74
N LEU A 221 -9.39 34.57 17.58
CA LEU A 221 -10.52 34.39 16.67
C LEU A 221 -11.28 33.07 16.90
N HIS A 222 -10.88 32.24 17.86
CA HIS A 222 -11.42 30.88 18.01
C HIS A 222 -12.95 30.86 18.11
N ASP A 223 -13.50 31.65 19.03
CA ASP A 223 -14.94 31.70 19.28
C ASP A 223 -15.71 32.24 18.08
N VAL A 224 -15.15 33.22 17.37
CA VAL A 224 -15.74 33.80 16.16
C VAL A 224 -15.76 32.77 15.04
N LEU A 225 -14.64 32.06 14.81
CA LEU A 225 -14.55 31.01 13.79
C LEU A 225 -15.54 29.87 14.09
N VAL A 226 -15.65 29.45 15.35
CA VAL A 226 -16.62 28.43 15.77
C VAL A 226 -18.05 28.91 15.58
N GLN A 227 -18.35 30.17 15.90
CA GLN A 227 -19.67 30.76 15.72
C GLN A 227 -20.07 30.82 14.23
N GLU A 228 -19.18 31.23 13.32
CA GLU A 228 -19.48 31.27 11.89
C GLU A 228 -19.70 29.87 11.28
N ILE A 229 -19.02 28.86 11.82
CA ILE A 229 -19.28 27.45 11.46
C ILE A 229 -20.67 27.01 11.93
N GLN A 230 -21.04 27.34 13.17
CA GLN A 230 -22.34 26.98 13.75
C GLN A 230 -23.51 27.74 13.12
N SER A 231 -23.28 28.97 12.66
CA SER A 231 -24.27 29.81 11.98
C SER A 231 -24.42 29.47 10.48
N ASP A 232 -23.69 28.48 9.98
CA ASP A 232 -23.71 28.02 8.58
C ASP A 232 -23.24 29.10 7.58
N ASN A 233 -22.42 30.05 8.04
CA ASN A 233 -22.01 31.25 7.29
C ASN A 233 -20.59 31.13 6.70
N PHE A 234 -20.47 30.33 5.63
CA PHE A 234 -19.19 30.04 5.00
C PHE A 234 -18.47 31.27 4.41
N ASN A 235 -19.21 32.25 3.88
CA ASN A 235 -18.60 33.44 3.30
C ASN A 235 -17.90 34.30 4.35
N ALA A 236 -18.52 34.52 5.52
CA ALA A 236 -17.89 35.24 6.61
C ALA A 236 -16.68 34.48 7.16
N PHE A 237 -16.79 33.16 7.31
CA PHE A 237 -15.66 32.33 7.71
C PHE A 237 -14.46 32.47 6.75
N ILE A 238 -14.67 32.36 5.45
CA ILE A 238 -13.60 32.49 4.44
C ILE A 238 -13.02 33.90 4.43
N ASP A 239 -13.84 34.95 4.60
CA ASP A 239 -13.35 36.33 4.67
C ASP A 239 -12.41 36.54 5.86
N ILE A 240 -12.76 35.99 7.03
CA ILE A 240 -11.91 36.01 8.22
C ILE A 240 -10.58 35.29 7.95
N VAL A 241 -10.64 34.05 7.43
CA VAL A 241 -9.42 33.27 7.15
C VAL A 241 -8.53 33.99 6.14
N ASN A 242 -9.08 34.53 5.06
CA ASN A 242 -8.31 35.25 4.04
C ASN A 242 -7.72 36.57 4.57
N ARG A 243 -8.44 37.27 5.45
CA ARG A 243 -8.00 38.55 6.00
C ARG A 243 -6.78 38.40 6.91
N TYR A 244 -6.63 37.27 7.58
CA TYR A 244 -5.56 37.00 8.53
C TYR A 244 -4.59 35.90 8.05
N ASP A 245 -4.61 35.59 6.76
CA ASP A 245 -3.71 34.60 6.16
C ASP A 245 -2.29 35.18 6.07
N ILE A 246 -1.34 34.55 6.77
CA ILE A 246 0.05 35.00 6.90
C ILE A 246 0.71 35.16 5.51
N PHE A 247 0.44 34.23 4.59
CA PHE A 247 1.05 34.24 3.25
C PHE A 247 0.50 35.35 2.35
N LYS A 248 -0.76 35.74 2.52
CA LYS A 248 -1.38 36.82 1.72
C LYS A 248 -1.01 38.19 2.23
N ASN A 249 -0.70 38.30 3.52
CA ASN A 249 -0.41 39.57 4.17
C ASN A 249 1.09 39.91 4.25
N ASN A 250 1.98 39.07 3.68
CA ASN A 250 3.44 39.25 3.72
C ASN A 250 3.98 39.51 5.14
N GLU A 251 3.39 38.88 6.15
CA GLU A 251 3.89 39.01 7.51
C GLU A 251 5.20 38.21 7.63
N ALA A 252 6.33 38.91 7.64
CA ALA A 252 7.64 38.32 7.89
C ALA A 252 7.76 38.00 9.38
N HIS A 253 7.42 36.78 9.78
CA HIS A 253 7.55 36.36 11.16
C HIS A 253 8.42 35.13 11.31
N ASP A 254 9.26 35.19 12.35
CA ASP A 254 9.98 34.07 12.95
C ASP A 254 8.97 33.18 13.68
N LEU A 255 8.08 32.55 12.91
CA LEU A 255 6.91 31.84 13.41
C LEU A 255 7.36 30.53 14.05
N GLN A 256 7.34 30.50 15.38
CA GLN A 256 7.56 29.28 16.16
C GLN A 256 6.32 28.37 16.15
N GLU A 257 5.12 28.93 16.02
CA GLU A 257 3.84 28.19 16.07
C GLU A 257 2.82 28.73 15.06
N THR A 258 2.25 27.84 14.25
CA THR A 258 1.24 28.16 13.23
C THR A 258 0.07 27.17 13.26
N TYR A 259 -1.07 27.60 12.74
CA TYR A 259 -2.23 26.76 12.49
C TYR A 259 -2.56 26.76 11.01
N VAL A 260 -2.59 25.56 10.42
CA VAL A 260 -3.11 25.37 9.06
C VAL A 260 -4.60 25.07 9.15
N ILE A 261 -5.41 25.93 8.54
CA ILE A 261 -6.84 25.72 8.41
C ILE A 261 -7.13 25.06 7.08
N ASN A 262 -7.76 23.88 7.13
CA ASN A 262 -8.21 23.14 5.97
C ASN A 262 -9.72 23.00 5.98
N ILE A 263 -10.33 23.02 4.81
CA ILE A 263 -11.69 22.53 4.62
C ILE A 263 -11.65 21.12 4.05
N GLY A 264 -12.41 20.23 4.67
CA GLY A 264 -12.50 18.83 4.31
C GLY A 264 -13.89 18.48 3.82
N VAL A 265 -14.01 17.68 2.77
CA VAL A 265 -15.31 17.11 2.37
C VAL A 265 -15.23 15.61 2.19
N CYS A 266 -16.26 14.89 2.63
CA CYS A 266 -16.39 13.48 2.37
C CYS A 266 -16.87 13.25 0.92
N PRO A 267 -16.10 12.52 0.07
CA PRO A 267 -16.48 12.29 -1.32
C PRO A 267 -17.71 11.36 -1.48
N ASN A 268 -18.10 10.66 -0.42
CA ASN A 268 -19.20 9.69 -0.47
C ASN A 268 -20.54 10.26 0.01
N CYS A 269 -20.54 11.13 1.02
CA CYS A 269 -21.78 11.69 1.59
C CYS A 269 -21.84 13.22 1.59
N ASN A 270 -20.82 13.89 1.03
CA ASN A 270 -20.70 15.35 0.95
C ASN A 270 -20.79 16.07 2.31
N HIS A 271 -20.50 15.37 3.40
CA HIS A 271 -20.39 15.98 4.72
C HIS A 271 -19.09 16.78 4.79
N GLY A 272 -19.17 18.04 5.23
CA GLY A 272 -18.02 18.93 5.32
C GLY A 272 -17.39 18.94 6.71
N TYR A 273 -16.16 19.41 6.77
CA TYR A 273 -15.34 19.50 7.97
C TYR A 273 -14.48 20.76 7.89
N VAL A 274 -14.33 21.49 8.99
CA VAL A 274 -13.23 22.43 9.19
C VAL A 274 -12.18 21.74 10.06
N ILE A 275 -10.93 21.76 9.61
CA ILE A 275 -9.82 21.03 10.21
C ILE A 275 -8.70 22.03 10.50
N MET A 276 -8.42 22.26 11.78
CA MET A 276 -7.33 23.12 12.24
C MET A 276 -6.22 22.24 12.80
N ARG A 277 -5.02 22.36 12.23
CA ARG A 277 -3.81 21.62 12.64
C ARG A 277 -2.77 22.57 13.19
N HIS A 278 -2.26 22.29 14.37
CA HIS A 278 -1.15 23.02 14.96
C HIS A 278 0.18 22.51 14.42
N TYR A 279 1.08 23.42 14.06
CA TYR A 279 2.44 23.14 13.65
C TYR A 279 3.40 23.96 14.49
N SER A 280 4.35 23.30 15.13
CA SER A 280 5.45 23.95 15.86
C SER A 280 6.75 23.79 15.08
N ARG A 281 7.63 24.79 15.13
CA ARG A 281 8.95 24.77 14.50
C ARG A 281 9.93 24.06 15.44
N ILE A 282 10.59 23.01 14.97
CA ILE A 282 11.46 22.19 15.82
C ILE A 282 12.84 22.81 16.04
N ASP A 283 13.38 23.63 15.12
CA ASP A 283 14.73 24.21 15.28
C ASP A 283 14.89 25.64 14.71
N ALA A 284 15.72 26.43 15.40
CA ALA A 284 16.12 27.79 15.04
C ALA A 284 16.97 27.86 13.76
N GLU A 285 17.64 26.78 13.36
CA GLU A 285 18.61 26.77 12.25
C GLU A 285 18.17 25.98 11.00
N GLY A 286 16.96 25.40 10.97
CA GLY A 286 16.60 24.50 9.87
C GLY A 286 15.12 24.19 9.70
N GLY A 287 14.30 25.21 9.42
CA GLY A 287 13.11 25.23 8.55
C GLY A 287 12.00 24.15 8.61
N SER A 288 12.08 23.09 9.41
CA SER A 288 11.05 22.04 9.42
C SER A 288 10.01 22.25 10.52
N PHE A 289 8.76 22.39 10.10
CA PHE A 289 7.59 22.36 10.98
C PHE A 289 7.17 20.91 11.23
N SER A 290 6.86 20.57 12.48
CA SER A 290 6.22 19.30 12.82
C SER A 290 4.76 19.54 13.18
N GLU A 291 3.87 18.69 12.67
CA GLU A 291 2.48 18.67 13.12
C GLU A 291 2.47 18.23 14.58
N ASP A 292 2.00 19.09 15.48
CA ASP A 292 1.73 18.69 16.85
C ASP A 292 0.43 17.87 16.88
N ASN A 293 0.30 16.93 17.83
CA ASN A 293 -0.92 16.12 18.01
C ASN A 293 -2.20 16.93 18.35
N LYS A 294 -2.14 18.26 18.34
CA LYS A 294 -3.27 19.17 18.57
C LYS A 294 -4.00 19.42 17.25
N LYS A 295 -5.06 18.64 17.03
CA LYS A 295 -5.93 18.73 15.87
C LYS A 295 -7.37 18.99 16.31
N ILE A 296 -7.98 20.04 15.77
CA ILE A 296 -9.40 20.36 15.98
C ILE A 296 -10.16 20.05 14.71
N VAL A 297 -11.22 19.26 14.83
CA VAL A 297 -12.06 18.83 13.70
C VAL A 297 -13.51 19.19 14.01
N LEU A 298 -14.05 20.14 13.26
CA LEU A 298 -15.41 20.62 13.41
C LEU A 298 -16.26 20.14 12.22
N PRO A 299 -17.28 19.30 12.44
CA PRO A 299 -18.19 18.92 11.36
C PRO A 299 -19.02 20.13 10.93
N THR A 300 -19.23 20.30 9.62
CA THR A 300 -20.06 21.36 9.05
C THR A 300 -21.28 20.72 8.39
N THR A 301 -22.43 21.36 8.47
CA THR A 301 -23.68 20.90 7.84
C THR A 301 -24.17 21.93 6.83
N GLY A 302 -25.37 21.72 6.28
CA GLY A 302 -26.11 22.77 5.57
C GLY A 302 -25.41 23.42 4.37
N ALA A 303 -25.60 24.73 4.27
CA ALA A 303 -25.06 25.59 3.23
C ALA A 303 -23.53 25.71 3.31
N PHE A 304 -22.95 25.67 4.50
CA PHE A 304 -21.51 25.76 4.72
C PHE A 304 -20.79 24.58 4.07
N ALA A 305 -21.25 23.35 4.33
CA ALA A 305 -20.68 22.16 3.70
C ALA A 305 -20.82 22.19 2.18
N ALA A 306 -21.96 22.67 1.67
CA ALA A 306 -22.23 22.75 0.23
C ALA A 306 -21.34 23.80 -0.48
N GLN A 307 -21.15 24.96 0.14
CA GLN A 307 -20.29 26.02 -0.38
C GLN A 307 -18.81 25.64 -0.26
N GLY A 308 -18.41 25.05 0.87
CA GLY A 308 -17.08 24.47 1.04
C GLY A 308 -16.75 23.42 -0.01
N PHE A 309 -17.69 22.54 -0.35
CA PHE A 309 -17.49 21.55 -1.42
C PHE A 309 -17.33 22.19 -2.80
N ARG A 310 -18.08 23.25 -3.10
CA ARG A 310 -17.91 24.00 -4.34
C ARG A 310 -16.53 24.66 -4.39
N TYR A 311 -16.07 25.21 -3.27
CA TYR A 311 -14.75 25.77 -3.13
C TYR A 311 -13.66 24.72 -3.40
N VAL A 312 -13.73 23.55 -2.75
CA VAL A 312 -12.78 22.44 -2.96
C VAL A 312 -12.75 21.93 -4.41
N LYS A 313 -13.88 21.99 -5.13
CA LYS A 313 -13.96 21.55 -6.53
C LYS A 313 -13.49 22.59 -7.54
N ALA A 314 -13.50 23.87 -7.18
CA ALA A 314 -13.16 24.97 -8.07
C ALA A 314 -11.65 25.20 -8.17
N VAL A 315 -10.89 24.67 -7.21
CA VAL A 315 -9.42 24.69 -7.15
C VAL A 315 -8.86 23.36 -7.65
#